data_AF-A0A285PSS4-F1
#
_entry.id   AF-A0A285PSS4-F1
#
_cell.length_a   1.000
_cell.length_b   1.000
_cell.length_c   1.000
_cell.angle_alpha   90.00
_cell.angle_beta   90.00
_cell.angle_gamma   90.00
#
_symmetry.space_group_name_H-M   'P 1'
#
loop_
_entity.id
_entity.type
_entity.pdbx_description
1 polymer ?
#
loop_
_entity_poly.entity_id
_entity_poly.type
_entity_poly.pdbx_seq_one_letter_code
_entity_poly.pdbx_strand_id
1 'polypeptide(L)'
;METKQTDIRPKPAEDTENVEEKKDREFLNKREDCYAIYQIDGSGDRVFYHFMGMDYVTESGSMIRRQDYRMVYSDVLLQEDTLDSLYEKFNLHHPEDYTGYSLSVSDIIVIKKGDTAEAYYVDSIGFERLNGHPQTEGWYFSDPARTLSNAMELEAVGQEDLQKGKEHFRKEQLGQLIDEIETYLEMTDAINQYIRGFLSELGIDMDDLKEKKTGPKPEMKEKEQKPDKGFKM
;
A
#
# COMPACT_ATOMS: atom_id res chain seq x y z
N MET A 1 67.73 8.94 -3.63
CA MET A 1 66.42 9.46 -4.03
C MET A 1 65.40 8.46 -3.54
N GLU A 2 64.75 8.74 -2.40
CA GLU A 2 63.76 7.86 -1.79
C GLU A 2 62.41 8.05 -2.50
N THR A 3 61.89 6.96 -3.07
CA THR A 3 60.52 6.91 -3.59
C THR A 3 59.57 6.65 -2.42
N LYS A 4 58.78 7.66 -2.06
CA LYS A 4 57.71 7.54 -1.04
C LYS A 4 56.66 6.55 -1.54
N GLN A 5 56.59 5.40 -0.89
CA GLN A 5 55.46 4.48 -0.95
C GLN A 5 54.28 5.14 -0.24
N THR A 6 53.25 5.55 -0.98
CA THR A 6 51.98 5.98 -0.38
C THR A 6 51.15 4.75 -0.06
N ASP A 7 51.09 4.41 1.23
CA ASP A 7 50.10 3.50 1.79
C ASP A 7 48.69 3.99 1.46
N ILE A 8 48.00 3.31 0.54
CA ILE A 8 46.56 3.43 0.38
C ILE A 8 45.97 2.56 1.49
N ARG A 9 45.74 3.14 2.66
CA ARG A 9 44.86 2.54 3.66
C ARG A 9 43.49 2.33 3.00
N PRO A 10 42.90 1.13 3.03
CA PRO A 10 41.51 0.98 2.67
C PRO A 10 40.69 1.84 3.63
N LYS A 11 39.88 2.74 3.08
CA LYS A 11 38.85 3.46 3.86
C LYS A 11 38.01 2.41 4.59
N PRO A 12 37.74 2.55 5.89
CA PRO A 12 36.77 1.68 6.54
C PRO A 12 35.43 1.85 5.82
N ALA A 13 34.75 0.74 5.56
CA ALA A 13 33.37 0.77 5.09
C ALA A 13 32.56 1.59 6.09
N GLU A 14 32.18 2.81 5.71
CA GLU A 14 31.19 3.58 6.46
C GLU A 14 29.89 2.79 6.44
N ASP A 15 29.36 2.53 7.63
CA ASP A 15 28.06 1.94 7.88
C ASP A 15 26.98 2.76 7.15
N THR A 16 26.64 2.40 5.91
CA THR A 16 25.45 2.93 5.24
C THR A 16 24.25 2.17 5.76
N GLU A 17 23.86 2.46 6.99
CA GLU A 17 22.55 2.10 7.50
C GLU A 17 21.48 2.80 6.64
N ASN A 18 20.50 2.04 6.13
CA ASN A 18 19.46 2.61 5.28
C ASN A 18 18.67 3.66 6.07
N VAL A 19 18.41 4.83 5.47
CA VAL A 19 17.69 5.94 6.13
C VAL A 19 16.35 5.46 6.71
N GLU A 20 15.67 4.54 6.03
CA GLU A 20 14.39 3.98 6.50
C GLU A 20 14.55 3.01 7.68
N GLU A 21 15.62 2.22 7.72
CA GLU A 21 15.92 1.33 8.87
C GLU A 21 16.23 2.14 10.13
N LYS A 22 16.94 3.26 9.97
CA LYS A 22 17.20 4.19 11.08
C LYS A 22 15.90 4.79 11.62
N LYS A 23 14.98 5.23 10.75
CA LYS A 23 13.66 5.76 11.15
C LYS A 23 12.85 4.70 11.89
N ASP A 24 12.83 3.46 11.39
CA ASP A 24 12.12 2.36 12.06
C ASP A 24 12.66 2.13 13.47
N ARG A 25 13.99 2.09 13.62
CA ARG A 25 14.60 1.92 14.95
C ARG A 25 14.30 3.09 15.88
N GLU A 26 14.33 4.32 15.39
CA GLU A 26 13.97 5.49 16.18
C GLU A 26 12.50 5.44 16.63
N PHE A 27 11.58 5.05 15.74
CA PHE A 27 10.17 4.82 16.06
C PHE A 27 9.97 3.72 17.10
N LEU A 28 10.60 2.55 16.92
CA LEU A 28 10.46 1.41 17.82
C LEU A 28 11.06 1.65 19.21
N ASN A 29 12.04 2.56 19.33
CA ASN A 29 12.66 2.91 20.61
C ASN A 29 11.91 4.00 21.39
N LYS A 30 10.82 4.57 20.85
CA LYS A 30 9.99 5.54 21.58
C LYS A 30 9.45 4.90 22.87
N ARG A 31 9.34 5.67 23.95
CA ARG A 31 8.86 5.14 25.24
C ARG A 31 7.34 5.13 25.31
N GLU A 32 6.74 6.14 24.71
CA GLU A 32 5.32 6.28 24.51
C GLU A 32 4.76 5.24 23.52
N ASP A 33 3.45 5.04 23.63
CA ASP A 33 2.67 4.36 22.60
C ASP A 33 2.55 5.32 21.41
N CYS A 34 2.79 4.81 20.21
CA CYS A 34 2.86 5.61 19.01
C CYS A 34 2.40 4.83 17.79
N TYR A 35 2.07 5.55 16.72
CA TYR A 35 1.77 4.95 15.43
C TYR A 35 2.65 5.54 14.34
N ALA A 36 2.79 4.80 13.25
CA ALA A 36 3.48 5.24 12.04
C ALA A 36 2.70 4.84 10.78
N ILE A 37 2.76 5.69 9.77
CA ILE A 37 2.16 5.47 8.45
C ILE A 37 3.26 5.17 7.45
N TYR A 38 3.07 4.07 6.72
CA TYR A 38 3.99 3.58 5.72
C TYR A 38 3.29 3.52 4.37
N GLN A 39 3.96 4.06 3.34
CA GLN A 39 3.44 4.13 1.98
C GLN A 39 4.48 3.61 1.00
N ILE A 40 4.02 3.01 -0.10
CA ILE A 40 4.91 2.44 -1.13
C ILE A 40 5.65 3.57 -1.83
N ASP A 41 6.97 3.43 -2.00
CA ASP A 41 7.74 4.41 -2.77
C ASP A 41 7.54 4.19 -4.27
N GLY A 42 6.76 5.09 -4.90
CA GLY A 42 6.49 5.07 -6.34
C GLY A 42 7.70 5.35 -7.25
N SER A 43 8.90 5.54 -6.69
CA SER A 43 10.14 5.74 -7.44
C SER A 43 10.75 4.43 -7.99
N GLY A 44 10.30 3.27 -7.49
CA GLY A 44 10.72 1.96 -7.96
C GLY A 44 9.89 1.44 -9.13
N ASP A 45 10.55 0.89 -10.14
CA ASP A 45 9.87 0.09 -11.16
C ASP A 45 9.18 -1.12 -10.49
N ARG A 46 7.84 -1.06 -10.40
CA ARG A 46 6.91 -2.22 -10.29
C ARG A 46 6.74 -2.84 -8.90
N VAL A 47 6.09 -2.13 -7.97
CA VAL A 47 5.36 -2.79 -6.89
C VAL A 47 3.96 -3.17 -7.41
N PHE A 48 3.82 -4.41 -7.87
CA PHE A 48 2.62 -4.89 -8.58
C PHE A 48 1.35 -4.96 -7.72
N TYR A 49 1.48 -4.90 -6.40
CA TYR A 49 0.37 -4.91 -5.46
C TYR A 49 -0.01 -3.52 -4.94
N HIS A 50 0.57 -2.44 -5.50
CA HIS A 50 0.15 -1.09 -5.12
C HIS A 50 -1.34 -0.89 -5.46
N PHE A 51 -2.10 -0.39 -4.49
CA PHE A 51 -3.56 -0.27 -4.51
C PHE A 51 -4.33 -1.60 -4.61
N MET A 52 -3.67 -2.74 -4.38
CA MET A 52 -4.31 -4.05 -4.44
C MET A 52 -4.61 -4.58 -3.03
N GLY A 53 -5.76 -5.24 -2.85
CA GLY A 53 -6.11 -5.88 -1.57
C GLY A 53 -5.30 -7.13 -1.26
N MET A 54 -5.46 -7.69 -0.06
CA MET A 54 -4.73 -8.90 0.36
C MET A 54 -5.09 -10.13 -0.48
N ASP A 55 -6.33 -10.20 -0.98
CA ASP A 55 -6.78 -11.26 -1.89
C ASP A 55 -5.90 -11.33 -3.14
N TYR A 56 -5.63 -10.18 -3.78
CA TYR A 56 -4.75 -10.13 -4.95
C TYR A 56 -3.31 -10.53 -4.60
N VAL A 57 -2.79 -10.06 -3.46
CA VAL A 57 -1.44 -10.41 -3.00
C VAL A 57 -1.32 -11.93 -2.85
N THR A 58 -2.33 -12.54 -2.26
CA THR A 58 -2.41 -13.99 -2.05
C THR A 58 -2.53 -14.76 -3.38
N GLU A 59 -3.44 -14.35 -4.26
CA GLU A 59 -3.70 -15.02 -5.54
C GLU A 59 -2.53 -14.90 -6.53
N SER A 60 -1.86 -13.74 -6.54
CA SER A 60 -0.72 -13.48 -7.42
C SER A 60 0.60 -14.09 -6.90
N GLY A 61 0.62 -14.55 -5.64
CA GLY A 61 1.85 -14.96 -4.96
C GLY A 61 2.81 -13.81 -4.71
N SER A 62 2.30 -12.57 -4.66
CA SER A 62 3.08 -11.39 -4.29
C SER A 62 3.45 -11.44 -2.81
N MET A 63 4.45 -10.65 -2.43
CA MET A 63 4.93 -10.55 -1.06
C MET A 63 4.95 -9.07 -0.66
N ILE A 64 4.29 -8.73 0.43
CA ILE A 64 4.32 -7.37 1.00
C ILE A 64 5.60 -7.25 1.82
N ARG A 65 6.61 -6.55 1.28
CA ARG A 65 7.92 -6.43 1.95
C ARG A 65 8.07 -5.08 2.61
N ARG A 66 8.61 -5.05 3.83
CA ARG A 66 8.91 -3.79 4.52
C ARG A 66 9.78 -2.87 3.67
N GLN A 67 10.74 -3.41 2.92
CA GLN A 67 11.66 -2.62 2.08
C GLN A 67 10.97 -1.85 0.95
N ASP A 68 9.77 -2.25 0.54
CA ASP A 68 9.01 -1.58 -0.53
C ASP A 68 8.33 -0.28 -0.04
N TYR A 69 8.40 0.00 1.25
CA TYR A 69 7.70 1.10 1.91
C TYR A 69 8.66 2.15 2.49
N ARG A 70 8.14 3.36 2.62
CA ARG A 70 8.77 4.46 3.37
C ARG A 70 7.86 4.90 4.51
N MET A 71 8.44 5.24 5.66
CA MET A 71 7.71 5.90 6.73
C MET A 71 7.46 7.36 6.33
N VAL A 72 6.19 7.73 6.17
CA VAL A 72 5.77 9.10 5.77
C VAL A 72 5.31 9.95 6.94
N TYR A 73 4.94 9.33 8.06
CA TYR A 73 4.47 10.00 9.26
C TYR A 73 4.59 9.11 10.50
N SER A 74 4.78 9.71 11.67
CA SER A 74 4.66 9.03 12.96
C SER A 74 4.27 10.01 14.05
N ASP A 75 3.47 9.58 15.02
CA ASP A 75 3.02 10.42 16.13
C ASP A 75 2.62 9.58 17.35
N VAL A 76 2.32 10.23 18.47
CA VAL A 76 1.81 9.60 19.69
C VAL A 76 0.44 8.97 19.40
N LEU A 77 0.23 7.77 19.94
CA LEU A 77 -1.05 7.08 19.88
C LEU A 77 -1.89 7.50 21.10
N LEU A 78 -3.02 8.16 20.84
CA LEU A 78 -3.96 8.56 21.88
C LEU A 78 -4.84 7.39 22.32
N GLN A 79 -5.52 7.54 23.45
CA GLN A 79 -6.33 6.45 24.01
C GLN A 79 -7.55 6.13 23.13
N GLU A 80 -8.10 7.15 22.48
CA GLU A 80 -9.20 7.09 21.53
C GLU A 80 -8.79 6.65 20.12
N ASP A 81 -7.48 6.57 19.83
CA ASP A 81 -7.01 6.19 18.51
C ASP A 81 -7.25 4.69 18.24
N THR A 82 -7.95 4.43 17.14
CA THR A 82 -8.18 3.12 16.55
C THR A 82 -7.65 3.11 15.12
N LEU A 83 -7.59 1.93 14.49
CA LEU A 83 -7.22 1.86 13.07
C LEU A 83 -8.21 2.68 12.21
N ASP A 84 -9.51 2.62 12.54
CA ASP A 84 -10.54 3.41 11.85
C ASP A 84 -10.37 4.91 12.06
N SER A 85 -10.11 5.37 13.29
CA SER A 85 -9.94 6.81 13.56
C SER A 85 -8.67 7.36 12.90
N LEU A 86 -7.60 6.54 12.83
CA LEU A 86 -6.39 6.89 12.10
C LEU A 86 -6.67 6.94 10.60
N TYR A 87 -7.41 5.97 10.04
CA TYR A 87 -7.81 5.99 8.64
C TYR A 87 -8.65 7.23 8.28
N GLU A 88 -9.60 7.61 9.14
CA GLU A 88 -10.39 8.84 8.98
C GLU A 88 -9.48 10.08 9.06
N LYS A 89 -8.61 10.16 10.06
CA LYS A 89 -7.66 11.27 10.24
C LYS A 89 -6.80 11.50 9.00
N PHE A 90 -6.22 10.44 8.44
CA PHE A 90 -5.36 10.52 7.25
C PHE A 90 -6.12 10.57 5.91
N ASN A 91 -7.44 10.71 5.94
CA ASN A 91 -8.27 10.97 4.75
C ASN A 91 -9.04 12.30 4.81
N LEU A 92 -9.45 12.73 6.00
CA LEU A 92 -10.28 13.93 6.19
C LEU A 92 -9.55 15.06 6.93
N HIS A 93 -8.57 14.73 7.78
CA HIS A 93 -7.98 15.66 8.76
C HIS A 93 -6.46 15.54 8.83
N HIS A 94 -5.79 15.72 7.68
CA HIS A 94 -4.34 15.57 7.58
C HIS A 94 -3.60 16.49 8.57
N PRO A 95 -2.66 15.95 9.38
CA PRO A 95 -1.72 16.76 10.15
C PRO A 95 -0.92 17.72 9.26
N GLU A 96 -0.52 18.88 9.79
CA GLU A 96 0.19 19.92 9.01
C GLU A 96 1.54 19.44 8.46
N ASP A 97 2.21 18.55 9.17
CA ASP A 97 3.49 17.94 8.81
C ASP A 97 3.35 16.58 8.12
N TYR A 98 2.12 16.20 7.73
CA TYR A 98 1.89 14.97 6.96
C TYR A 98 2.46 15.08 5.55
N THR A 99 3.45 14.23 5.23
CA THR A 99 4.14 14.24 3.93
C THR A 99 3.69 13.14 2.97
N GLY A 100 2.75 12.30 3.40
CA GLY A 100 2.18 11.21 2.61
C GLY A 100 0.98 11.64 1.77
N TYR A 101 0.48 10.73 0.94
CA TYR A 101 -0.82 10.86 0.28
C TYR A 101 -1.95 10.33 1.18
N SER A 102 -3.21 10.59 0.83
CA SER A 102 -4.37 10.07 1.59
C SER A 102 -4.32 8.56 1.76
N LEU A 103 -4.68 8.07 2.95
CA LEU A 103 -4.52 6.66 3.26
C LEU A 103 -5.43 5.78 2.40
N SER A 104 -4.88 4.75 1.77
CA SER A 104 -5.55 3.93 0.77
C SER A 104 -5.17 2.45 0.88
N VAL A 105 -5.87 1.59 0.12
CA VAL A 105 -5.51 0.18 -0.02
C VAL A 105 -4.02 0.05 -0.34
N SER A 106 -3.35 -0.90 0.30
CA SER A 106 -1.90 -1.13 0.25
C SER A 106 -1.02 -0.31 1.16
N ASP A 107 -1.53 0.74 1.79
CA ASP A 107 -0.79 1.46 2.83
C ASP A 107 -0.76 0.66 4.13
N ILE A 108 0.17 0.99 5.01
CA ILE A 108 0.37 0.28 6.28
C ILE A 108 0.34 1.23 7.46
N ILE A 109 -0.45 0.88 8.46
CA ILE A 109 -0.45 1.50 9.79
C ILE A 109 0.32 0.58 10.73
N VAL A 110 1.37 1.09 11.37
CA VAL A 110 2.05 0.36 12.46
C VAL A 110 1.67 0.99 13.78
N ILE A 111 1.18 0.17 14.71
CA ILE A 111 0.86 0.57 16.09
C ILE A 111 1.92 -0.03 17.01
N LYS A 112 2.61 0.82 17.76
CA LYS A 112 3.52 0.42 18.84
C LYS A 112 2.85 0.71 20.18
N LYS A 113 2.71 -0.33 21.00
CA LYS A 113 2.29 -0.24 22.41
C LYS A 113 3.31 -0.91 23.31
N GLY A 114 3.91 -0.15 24.23
CA GLY A 114 5.04 -0.62 25.04
C GLY A 114 6.17 -1.19 24.17
N ASP A 115 6.58 -2.43 24.42
CA ASP A 115 7.65 -3.12 23.68
C ASP A 115 7.13 -3.95 22.49
N THR A 116 5.86 -3.77 22.12
CA THR A 116 5.23 -4.52 21.01
C THR A 116 4.82 -3.59 19.89
N ALA A 117 5.01 -4.02 18.66
CA ALA A 117 4.50 -3.32 17.50
C ALA A 117 3.83 -4.26 16.49
N GLU A 118 2.70 -3.83 15.97
CA GLU A 118 1.84 -4.57 15.06
C GLU A 118 1.63 -3.75 13.80
N ALA A 119 1.83 -4.37 12.64
CA ALA A 119 1.63 -3.78 11.33
C ALA A 119 0.30 -4.24 10.74
N TYR A 120 -0.47 -3.27 10.23
CA TYR A 120 -1.79 -3.47 9.66
C TYR A 120 -1.81 -2.92 8.24
N TYR A 121 -2.11 -3.79 7.30
CA TYR A 121 -2.35 -3.45 5.91
C TYR A 121 -3.75 -2.89 5.75
N VAL A 122 -3.88 -1.75 5.10
CA VAL A 122 -5.18 -1.22 4.67
C VAL A 122 -5.64 -2.06 3.49
N ASP A 123 -6.71 -2.83 3.70
CA ASP A 123 -7.31 -3.65 2.65
C ASP A 123 -8.54 -2.93 2.07
N SER A 124 -9.10 -3.51 1.00
CA SER A 124 -10.37 -3.12 0.40
C SER A 124 -11.51 -2.99 1.42
N ILE A 125 -11.49 -3.80 2.49
CA ILE A 125 -12.40 -3.68 3.62
C ILE A 125 -11.63 -3.90 4.92
N GLY A 126 -11.49 -2.84 5.72
CA GLY A 126 -10.84 -2.89 7.02
C GLY A 126 -9.32 -3.05 6.94
N PHE A 127 -8.76 -3.84 7.87
CA PHE A 127 -7.32 -3.95 8.06
C PHE A 127 -6.89 -5.40 8.26
N GLU A 128 -5.84 -5.82 7.57
CA GLU A 128 -5.25 -7.15 7.71
C GLU A 128 -3.94 -7.07 8.50
N ARG A 129 -3.78 -7.91 9.53
CA ARG A 129 -2.57 -7.91 10.36
C ARG A 129 -1.43 -8.62 9.64
N LEU A 130 -0.29 -7.95 9.49
CA LEU A 130 0.86 -8.49 8.76
C LEU A 130 1.75 -9.40 9.62
N ASN A 131 1.80 -9.21 10.94
CA ASN A 131 2.68 -9.99 11.82
C ASN A 131 2.36 -11.49 11.74
N GLY A 132 3.26 -12.26 11.14
CA GLY A 132 3.11 -13.72 10.97
C GLY A 132 2.29 -14.14 9.75
N HIS A 133 1.85 -13.19 8.92
CA HIS A 133 1.12 -13.49 7.69
C HIS A 133 2.05 -14.08 6.61
N PRO A 134 1.67 -15.16 5.90
CA PRO A 134 2.58 -15.89 5.01
C PRO A 134 3.08 -15.10 3.80
N GLN A 135 2.32 -14.11 3.33
CA GLN A 135 2.67 -13.21 2.22
C GLN A 135 3.33 -11.90 2.68
N THR A 136 4.03 -11.93 3.82
CA THR A 136 4.73 -10.76 4.35
C THR A 136 6.19 -11.04 4.67
N GLU A 137 7.03 -10.03 4.48
CA GLU A 137 8.47 -10.10 4.76
C GLU A 137 8.95 -8.80 5.43
N GLY A 138 9.69 -8.92 6.54
CA GLY A 138 10.30 -7.76 7.21
C GLY A 138 9.35 -6.91 8.07
N TRP A 139 8.09 -7.33 8.24
CA TRP A 139 7.09 -6.67 9.13
C TRP A 139 7.09 -7.23 10.56
N TYR A 140 8.26 -7.68 11.04
CA TYR A 140 8.39 -8.30 12.36
C TYR A 140 8.89 -7.27 13.37
N PHE A 141 7.96 -6.66 14.10
CA PHE A 141 8.28 -5.69 15.16
C PHE A 141 8.13 -6.25 16.57
N SER A 142 8.09 -7.57 16.72
CA SER A 142 8.05 -8.24 18.02
C SER A 142 8.67 -9.64 17.95
N ASP A 143 9.32 -10.02 19.06
CA ASP A 143 9.96 -11.32 19.31
C ASP A 143 9.13 -12.51 18.77
N PRO A 144 9.67 -13.37 17.88
CA PRO A 144 8.97 -14.48 17.25
C PRO A 144 8.22 -15.41 18.23
N ALA A 145 8.66 -15.49 19.49
CA ALA A 145 8.05 -16.34 20.51
C ALA A 145 6.62 -15.92 20.92
N ARG A 146 6.27 -14.62 20.83
CA ARG A 146 4.92 -14.13 21.18
C ARG A 146 3.90 -14.34 20.07
N THR A 147 4.33 -14.26 18.81
CA THR A 147 3.46 -14.43 17.63
C THR A 147 2.85 -15.83 17.56
N LEU A 148 3.60 -16.87 17.95
CA LEU A 148 3.10 -18.25 18.03
C LEU A 148 2.07 -18.43 19.16
N SER A 149 2.29 -17.79 20.32
CA SER A 149 1.34 -17.88 21.44
C SER A 149 -0.02 -17.25 21.10
N ASN A 150 -0.01 -16.07 20.48
CA ASN A 150 -1.24 -15.36 20.11
C ASN A 150 -1.98 -16.07 18.96
N ALA A 151 -1.26 -16.65 17.99
CA ALA A 151 -1.85 -17.43 16.91
C ALA A 151 -2.56 -18.70 17.44
N MET A 152 -1.96 -19.38 18.42
CA MET A 152 -2.55 -20.58 19.05
C MET A 152 -3.80 -20.27 19.89
N GLU A 153 -3.91 -19.08 20.47
CA GLU A 153 -5.09 -18.65 21.25
C GLU A 153 -6.28 -18.25 20.37
N LEU A 154 -6.02 -17.68 19.18
CA LEU A 154 -7.04 -17.32 18.20
C LEU A 154 -7.66 -18.54 17.50
N GLU A 155 -6.90 -19.63 17.32
CA GLU A 155 -7.42 -20.87 16.72
C GLU A 155 -8.31 -21.69 17.68
N ALA A 156 -8.30 -21.38 18.99
CA ALA A 156 -9.05 -22.13 20.00
C ALA A 156 -10.52 -21.67 20.17
N VAL A 157 -10.93 -20.55 19.57
CA VAL A 157 -12.30 -20.02 19.67
C VAL A 157 -13.13 -20.36 18.42
N GLY A 158 -13.81 -21.51 18.48
CA GLY A 158 -15.06 -21.81 17.78
C GLY A 158 -15.12 -21.60 16.25
N GLN A 159 -14.57 -22.53 15.48
CA GLN A 159 -14.55 -22.49 14.00
C GLN A 159 -15.94 -22.61 13.33
N GLU A 160 -16.98 -23.11 14.00
CA GLU A 160 -18.32 -23.29 13.38
C GLU A 160 -19.23 -22.04 13.45
N ASP A 161 -19.20 -21.29 14.55
CA ASP A 161 -20.01 -20.07 14.70
C ASP A 161 -19.43 -18.88 13.92
N LEU A 162 -18.10 -18.86 13.77
CA LEU A 162 -17.40 -17.87 12.96
C LEU A 162 -17.70 -18.03 11.46
N GLN A 163 -17.86 -19.26 10.96
CA GLN A 163 -18.15 -19.49 9.54
C GLN A 163 -19.52 -18.91 9.15
N LYS A 164 -20.56 -19.16 9.96
CA LYS A 164 -21.91 -18.63 9.70
C LYS A 164 -21.99 -17.11 9.88
N GLY A 165 -21.28 -16.56 10.88
CA GLY A 165 -21.14 -15.12 11.05
C GLY A 165 -20.43 -14.46 9.85
N LYS A 166 -19.35 -15.08 9.36
CA LYS A 166 -18.65 -14.65 8.14
C LYS A 166 -19.55 -14.72 6.91
N GLU A 167 -20.37 -15.77 6.76
CA GLU A 167 -21.31 -15.86 5.62
C GLU A 167 -22.39 -14.78 5.64
N HIS A 168 -22.98 -14.53 6.82
CA HIS A 168 -24.00 -13.50 6.99
C HIS A 168 -23.41 -12.10 6.73
N PHE A 169 -22.24 -11.83 7.31
CA PHE A 169 -21.49 -10.60 7.11
C PHE A 169 -21.12 -10.40 5.62
N ARG A 170 -20.64 -11.44 4.93
CA ARG A 170 -20.36 -11.39 3.49
C ARG A 170 -21.59 -11.01 2.65
N LYS A 171 -22.78 -11.50 3.01
CA LYS A 171 -24.02 -11.15 2.30
C LYS A 171 -24.44 -9.70 2.55
N GLU A 172 -24.25 -9.21 3.76
CA GLU A 172 -24.55 -7.82 4.13
C GLU A 172 -23.57 -6.85 3.47
N GLN A 173 -22.28 -7.18 3.44
CA GLN A 173 -21.23 -6.43 2.72
C GLN A 173 -21.46 -6.43 1.20
N LEU A 174 -21.87 -7.57 0.61
CA LEU A 174 -22.25 -7.63 -0.81
C LEU A 174 -23.46 -6.74 -1.13
N GLY A 175 -24.43 -6.64 -0.21
CA GLY A 175 -25.57 -5.72 -0.34
C GLY A 175 -25.13 -4.25 -0.39
N GLN A 176 -24.26 -3.85 0.54
CA GLN A 176 -23.72 -2.48 0.59
C GLN A 176 -22.92 -2.13 -0.67
N LEU A 177 -22.13 -3.07 -1.18
CA LEU A 177 -21.32 -2.88 -2.38
C LEU A 177 -22.19 -2.80 -3.65
N ILE A 178 -23.32 -3.53 -3.68
CA ILE A 178 -24.34 -3.38 -4.72
C ILE A 178 -24.99 -2.00 -4.65
N ASP A 179 -25.42 -1.56 -3.45
CA ASP A 179 -26.05 -0.24 -3.27
C ASP A 179 -25.10 0.91 -3.70
N GLU A 180 -23.81 0.78 -3.42
CA GLU A 180 -22.79 1.75 -3.84
C GLU A 180 -22.60 1.75 -5.37
N ILE A 181 -22.54 0.56 -5.99
CA ILE A 181 -22.46 0.45 -7.46
C ILE A 181 -23.71 1.02 -8.12
N GLU A 182 -24.90 0.74 -7.58
CA GLU A 182 -26.17 1.30 -8.09
C GLU A 182 -26.15 2.82 -8.02
N THR A 183 -25.65 3.39 -6.93
CA THR A 183 -25.47 4.85 -6.79
C THR A 183 -24.54 5.42 -7.88
N TYR A 184 -23.41 4.76 -8.16
CA TYR A 184 -22.51 5.19 -9.25
C TYR A 184 -23.14 5.07 -10.63
N LEU A 185 -23.96 4.04 -10.87
CA LEU A 185 -24.69 3.87 -12.13
C LEU A 185 -25.75 4.96 -12.31
N GLU A 186 -26.51 5.29 -11.26
CA GLU A 186 -27.49 6.39 -11.28
C GLU A 186 -26.83 7.75 -11.54
N MET A 187 -25.68 8.02 -10.91
CA MET A 187 -24.89 9.22 -11.21
C MET A 187 -24.41 9.25 -12.65
N THR A 188 -23.99 8.10 -13.20
CA THR A 188 -23.54 7.99 -14.59
C THR A 188 -24.68 8.29 -15.57
N ASP A 189 -25.88 7.80 -15.28
CA ASP A 189 -27.08 8.10 -16.08
C ASP A 189 -27.49 9.56 -15.99
N ALA A 190 -27.44 10.17 -14.80
CA ALA A 190 -27.69 11.59 -14.61
C ALA A 190 -26.69 12.47 -15.38
N ILE A 191 -25.40 12.13 -15.34
CA ILE A 191 -24.35 12.80 -16.11
C ILE A 191 -24.60 12.65 -17.62
N ASN A 192 -24.92 11.44 -18.07
CA ASN A 192 -25.22 11.19 -19.48
C ASN A 192 -26.45 11.97 -19.95
N GLN A 193 -27.49 12.08 -19.12
CA GLN A 193 -28.68 12.88 -19.43
C GLN A 193 -28.36 14.38 -19.51
N TYR A 194 -27.56 14.89 -18.58
CA TYR A 194 -27.11 16.28 -18.59
C TYR A 194 -26.32 16.61 -19.87
N ILE A 195 -25.38 15.74 -20.24
CA ILE A 195 -24.58 15.88 -21.47
C ILE A 195 -25.49 15.84 -22.70
N ARG A 196 -26.45 14.91 -22.77
CA ARG A 196 -27.42 14.86 -23.88
C ARG A 196 -28.24 16.14 -24.01
N GLY A 197 -28.69 16.70 -22.88
CA GLY A 197 -29.42 17.97 -22.86
C GLY A 197 -28.58 19.12 -23.41
N PHE A 198 -27.35 19.27 -22.88
CA PHE A 198 -26.41 20.30 -23.33
C PHE A 198 -26.04 20.18 -24.82
N LEU A 199 -25.79 18.96 -25.30
CA LEU A 199 -25.47 18.72 -26.71
C LEU A 199 -26.68 18.98 -27.63
N SER A 200 -27.88 18.63 -27.19
CA SER A 200 -29.12 18.91 -27.93
C SER A 200 -29.37 20.41 -28.10
N GLU A 201 -29.09 21.23 -27.07
CA GLU A 201 -29.14 22.69 -27.16
C GLU A 201 -28.14 23.24 -28.19
N LEU A 202 -27.00 22.58 -28.36
CA LEU A 202 -25.99 22.92 -29.35
C LEU A 202 -26.26 22.32 -30.74
N GLY A 203 -27.32 21.51 -30.89
CA GLY A 203 -27.65 20.81 -32.14
C GLY A 203 -26.65 19.71 -32.52
N ILE A 204 -25.93 19.15 -31.54
CA ILE A 204 -24.89 18.13 -31.72
C ILE A 204 -25.46 16.78 -31.26
N ASP A 205 -25.36 15.74 -32.09
CA ASP A 205 -25.73 14.39 -31.68
C ASP A 205 -24.60 13.76 -30.83
N MET A 206 -24.99 13.06 -29.77
CA MET A 206 -24.04 12.34 -28.90
C MET A 206 -23.32 11.21 -29.65
N ASP A 207 -23.97 10.58 -30.64
CA ASP A 207 -23.36 9.49 -31.41
C ASP A 207 -22.25 9.98 -32.36
N ASP A 208 -22.31 11.24 -32.81
CA ASP A 208 -21.26 11.87 -33.64
C ASP A 208 -19.94 12.10 -32.86
N LEU A 209 -19.99 12.12 -31.52
CA LEU A 209 -18.82 12.34 -30.67
C LEU A 209 -18.02 11.06 -30.41
N LYS A 210 -18.58 9.88 -30.68
CA LYS A 210 -17.93 8.58 -30.43
C LYS A 210 -16.78 8.28 -31.40
N GLU A 211 -16.73 8.94 -32.56
CA GLU A 211 -15.72 8.67 -33.60
C GLU A 211 -14.34 9.34 -33.38
N LYS A 212 -14.18 10.26 -32.40
CA LYS A 212 -12.92 11.01 -32.21
C LYS A 212 -11.92 10.43 -31.20
N LYS A 213 -12.21 9.31 -30.53
CA LYS A 213 -11.30 8.68 -29.54
C LYS A 213 -10.79 7.28 -29.92
N THR A 214 -10.89 6.90 -31.19
CA THR A 214 -10.23 5.69 -31.75
C THR A 214 -9.21 6.07 -32.82
N GLY A 215 -8.36 7.07 -32.53
CA GLY A 215 -7.11 7.23 -33.30
C GLY A 215 -6.17 6.04 -33.02
N PRO A 216 -5.35 5.59 -34.00
CA PRO A 216 -4.50 4.42 -33.81
C PRO A 216 -3.59 4.60 -32.60
N LYS A 217 -3.53 3.57 -31.75
CA LYS A 217 -2.55 3.41 -30.67
C LYS A 217 -1.16 3.68 -31.27
N PRO A 218 -0.29 4.53 -30.68
CA PRO A 218 1.04 4.75 -31.22
C PRO A 218 1.78 3.41 -31.30
N GLU A 219 2.13 2.98 -32.51
CA GLU A 219 3.02 1.83 -32.71
C GLU A 219 4.33 2.12 -31.99
N MET A 220 4.63 1.33 -30.97
CA MET A 220 5.98 1.26 -30.42
C MET A 220 6.86 0.70 -31.53
N LYS A 221 7.63 1.57 -32.18
CA LYS A 221 8.70 1.13 -33.08
C LYS A 221 9.61 0.20 -32.28
N GLU A 222 9.68 -1.06 -32.70
CA GLU A 222 10.76 -1.97 -32.32
C GLU A 222 12.08 -1.20 -32.45
N LYS A 223 12.80 -1.07 -31.33
CA LYS A 223 14.16 -0.54 -31.37
C LYS A 223 14.96 -1.50 -32.26
N GLU A 224 15.34 -1.03 -33.44
CA GLU A 224 16.31 -1.71 -34.30
C GLU A 224 17.50 -2.14 -33.44
N GLN A 225 17.73 -3.45 -33.40
CA GLN A 225 18.97 -4.02 -32.92
C GLN A 225 20.11 -3.40 -33.72
N LYS A 226 20.94 -2.58 -33.06
CA LYS A 226 22.21 -2.16 -33.64
C LYS A 226 23.06 -3.41 -33.87
N PRO A 227 23.70 -3.55 -35.04
CA PRO A 227 24.51 -4.72 -35.33
C PRO A 227 25.71 -4.80 -34.39
N ASP A 228 25.92 -6.01 -33.91
CA ASP A 228 27.05 -6.45 -33.09
C ASP A 228 28.37 -6.05 -33.79
N LYS A 229 29.11 -5.12 -33.18
CA LYS A 229 30.46 -4.80 -33.63
C LYS A 229 31.37 -5.89 -33.11
N GLY A 230 31.56 -6.90 -33.95
CA GLY A 230 32.51 -7.99 -33.74
C GLY A 230 33.84 -7.48 -33.21
N PHE A 231 34.20 -8.00 -32.05
CA PHE A 231 35.52 -7.93 -31.45
C PHE A 231 36.47 -8.74 -32.34
N LYS A 232 37.43 -8.09 -33.00
CA LYS A 232 38.58 -8.77 -33.61
C LYS A 232 39.70 -8.84 -32.58
N MET A 233 40.27 -10.04 -32.44
CA MET A 233 41.52 -10.34 -31.73
C MET A 233 42.69 -9.51 -32.25
#